data_AF-A0A936IJV3-F1
#
_entry.id   AF-A0A936IJV3-F1
#
_cell.length_a   1.000
_cell.length_b   1.000
_cell.length_c   1.000
_cell.angle_alpha   90.00
_cell.angle_beta   90.00
_cell.angle_gamma   90.00
#
_symmetry.space_group_name_H-M   'P 1'
#
loop_
_entity.id
_entity.type
_entity.pdbx_description
1 polymer ?
#
loop_
_entity_poly.entity_id
_entity_poly.type
_entity_poly.pdbx_seq_one_letter_code
_entity_poly.pdbx_strand_id
1 'polypeptide(L)'
;MCTPISKRDSTMRMRPACRGLTPAIGAALLILAGMSLAAVAGPIGFGKVEGPRSYGQVATHGALVPPADNHNMAALPNLAWDSPFFITGVVGPPGRVTVAHRARHKVAVCPGEAAPAPWWTPPPISAPPIPAGVSWAGLRGKVRHPGPWNHDDYFAELLAVRYWGPPLFRVVGYTYASSGIHDPDTCSARGGALTGDQVVPPPSTPPTSYGSVALAHDGGTNTFAVSVAVQGIVPQDLIAASLHVGAPGQVGPIIFALGPGMAWEPLEGGSLGRVVTDAVFPPEYVPALLEGNVYVAIYTLERPQGELRAQLGDLPLAPPSTGDMDCDGDVDFDDIDPFVLALSGEVAYQLVYPDCDWIRADCNEDGGVTFDDIDPFVALIGQ
;
A
#
# COMPACT_ATOMS: atom_id res chain seq x y z
N MET A 1 15.28 8.14 5.39
CA MET A 1 15.97 8.81 4.26
C MET A 1 16.90 7.79 3.62
N CYS A 2 16.90 7.61 2.30
CA CYS A 2 17.91 6.76 1.63
C CYS A 2 19.22 7.55 1.50
N THR A 3 20.31 6.99 2.02
CA THR A 3 21.66 7.58 2.07
C THR A 3 22.29 7.62 0.67
N PRO A 4 23.09 8.66 0.33
CA PRO A 4 23.81 8.67 -0.95
C PRO A 4 24.99 7.70 -0.93
N ILE A 5 25.23 7.06 -2.09
CA ILE A 5 26.32 6.13 -2.34
C ILE A 5 27.67 6.78 -1.97
N SER A 6 28.32 6.26 -0.92
CA SER A 6 29.73 6.52 -0.65
C SER A 6 30.57 5.81 -1.70
N LYS A 7 31.29 6.58 -2.51
CA LYS A 7 32.34 6.07 -3.39
C LYS A 7 33.44 5.43 -2.53
N ARG A 8 33.55 4.10 -2.50
CA ARG A 8 34.81 3.38 -2.27
C ARG A 8 34.77 1.94 -2.81
N ASP A 9 35.89 1.59 -3.43
CA ASP A 9 36.34 0.31 -3.97
C ASP A 9 35.78 -0.24 -5.30
N SER A 10 36.55 0.05 -6.34
CA SER A 10 36.52 -0.43 -7.73
C SER A 10 36.91 -1.91 -7.91
N THR A 11 36.49 -2.79 -7.00
CA THR A 11 36.45 -4.24 -7.21
C THR A 11 35.14 -4.84 -6.68
N MET A 12 34.03 -4.12 -6.87
CA MET A 12 32.69 -4.68 -6.69
C MET A 12 32.51 -5.74 -7.79
N ARG A 13 32.60 -7.02 -7.42
CA ARG A 13 32.00 -8.10 -8.23
C ARG A 13 30.60 -7.59 -8.57
N MET A 14 30.31 -7.40 -9.86
CA MET A 14 28.95 -7.16 -10.32
C MET A 14 28.07 -8.15 -9.58
N ARG A 15 27.13 -7.67 -8.76
CA ARG A 15 26.03 -8.53 -8.30
C ARG A 15 25.50 -9.17 -9.58
N PRO A 16 25.50 -10.50 -9.77
CA PRO A 16 24.66 -11.07 -10.80
C PRO A 16 23.24 -10.76 -10.34
N ALA A 17 22.76 -9.55 -10.64
CA ALA A 17 21.43 -9.14 -10.30
C ALA A 17 20.49 -10.19 -10.89
N CYS A 18 19.39 -10.46 -10.21
CA CYS A 18 18.37 -11.39 -10.69
C CYS A 18 17.75 -10.95 -12.04
N ARG A 19 18.19 -9.79 -12.56
CA ARG A 19 18.10 -9.28 -13.93
C ARG A 19 18.54 -10.33 -14.95
N GLY A 20 17.57 -11.07 -15.49
CA GLY A 20 17.77 -11.96 -16.63
C GLY A 20 17.11 -13.32 -16.51
N LEU A 21 16.66 -13.71 -15.30
CA LEU A 21 15.70 -14.79 -15.17
C LEU A 21 14.32 -14.22 -15.50
N THR A 22 13.94 -14.29 -16.77
CA THR A 22 12.53 -14.35 -17.15
C THR A 22 11.96 -15.59 -16.48
N PRO A 23 11.06 -15.49 -15.51
CA PRO A 23 10.25 -16.65 -15.21
C PRO A 23 9.44 -16.90 -16.48
N ALA A 24 9.62 -18.06 -17.09
CA ALA A 24 8.74 -18.60 -18.12
C ALA A 24 7.39 -19.00 -17.51
N ILE A 25 6.82 -18.13 -16.69
CA ILE A 25 5.48 -18.22 -16.14
C ILE A 25 4.77 -17.01 -16.72
N GLY A 26 4.11 -17.23 -17.86
CA GLY A 26 3.22 -16.24 -18.44
C GLY A 26 2.28 -15.73 -17.36
N ALA A 27 2.07 -14.41 -17.33
CA ALA A 27 1.11 -13.76 -16.45
C ALA A 27 -0.21 -14.54 -16.46
N ALA A 28 -0.43 -15.36 -15.43
CA ALA A 28 -1.69 -16.03 -15.22
C ALA A 28 -2.58 -15.01 -14.54
N LEU A 29 -3.23 -14.20 -15.37
CA LEU A 29 -4.38 -13.38 -14.99
C LEU A 29 -5.44 -14.32 -14.42
N LEU A 30 -5.51 -14.43 -13.10
CA LEU A 30 -6.68 -14.98 -12.43
C LEU A 30 -7.20 -13.94 -11.44
N ILE A 31 -8.05 -13.06 -11.96
CA ILE A 31 -8.89 -12.22 -11.12
C ILE A 31 -9.96 -13.15 -10.53
N LEU A 32 -9.85 -13.45 -9.25
CA LEU A 32 -11.02 -13.89 -8.49
C LEU A 32 -11.75 -12.63 -8.02
N ALA A 33 -12.80 -12.25 -8.75
CA ALA A 33 -13.89 -11.48 -8.16
C ALA A 33 -14.58 -12.41 -7.16
N GLY A 34 -14.06 -12.44 -5.94
CA GLY A 34 -14.56 -13.28 -4.85
C GLY A 34 -15.46 -12.46 -3.94
N MET A 35 -16.69 -12.94 -3.73
CA MET A 35 -17.59 -12.43 -2.70
C MET A 35 -17.12 -12.93 -1.33
N SER A 36 -17.04 -12.03 -0.36
CA SER A 36 -17.08 -12.41 1.06
C SER A 36 -18.52 -12.88 1.37
N LEU A 37 -18.69 -14.15 1.76
CA LEU A 37 -19.97 -14.75 2.16
C LEU A 37 -20.26 -14.56 3.66
N ALA A 38 -19.73 -13.52 4.31
CA ALA A 38 -20.04 -13.26 5.70
C ALA A 38 -21.51 -12.82 5.82
N ALA A 39 -22.37 -13.62 6.46
CA ALA A 39 -23.82 -13.43 6.58
C ALA A 39 -24.26 -12.12 7.31
N VAL A 40 -23.32 -11.29 7.74
CA VAL A 40 -23.53 -10.07 8.55
C VAL A 40 -22.90 -8.82 7.90
N ALA A 41 -22.00 -8.99 6.92
CA ALA A 41 -21.32 -7.88 6.24
C ALA A 41 -21.93 -7.66 4.84
N GLY A 42 -21.90 -6.42 4.35
CA GLY A 42 -22.28 -6.11 2.97
C GLY A 42 -21.32 -6.77 1.99
N PRO A 43 -21.63 -6.80 0.69
CA PRO A 43 -20.75 -7.49 -0.23
C PRO A 43 -19.59 -6.55 -0.65
N ILE A 44 -18.37 -7.09 -0.67
CA ILE A 44 -17.12 -6.34 -0.93
C ILE A 44 -16.58 -6.67 -2.32
N GLY A 45 -16.29 -5.62 -3.09
CA GLY A 45 -15.57 -5.74 -4.35
C GLY A 45 -14.09 -5.93 -4.09
N PHE A 46 -13.46 -6.91 -4.73
CA PHE A 46 -12.05 -7.21 -4.59
C PHE A 46 -11.43 -7.67 -5.90
N GLY A 47 -10.19 -7.27 -6.14
CA GLY A 47 -9.37 -7.78 -7.23
C GLY A 47 -7.90 -7.77 -6.87
N LYS A 48 -7.16 -8.76 -7.36
CA LYS A 48 -5.69 -8.84 -7.25
C LYS A 48 -5.10 -9.35 -8.54
N VAL A 49 -3.95 -8.80 -8.89
CA VAL A 49 -3.06 -9.28 -9.94
C VAL A 49 -1.68 -9.42 -9.33
N GLU A 50 -0.99 -10.50 -9.67
CA GLU A 50 0.37 -10.72 -9.21
C GLU A 50 1.20 -11.38 -10.30
N GLY A 51 2.49 -11.09 -10.24
CA GLY A 51 3.54 -11.77 -10.96
C GLY A 51 4.68 -12.12 -10.00
N PRO A 52 5.72 -12.79 -10.49
CA PRO A 52 6.83 -13.21 -9.64
C PRO A 52 7.57 -12.05 -8.98
N ARG A 53 7.53 -10.83 -9.53
CA ARG A 53 8.26 -9.67 -8.99
C ARG A 53 7.39 -8.58 -8.41
N SER A 54 6.08 -8.61 -8.62
CA SER A 54 5.21 -7.59 -8.07
C SER A 54 3.78 -8.08 -7.92
N TYR A 55 3.02 -7.44 -7.05
CA TYR A 55 1.58 -7.61 -6.97
C TYR A 55 0.89 -6.25 -6.85
N GLY A 56 -0.38 -6.25 -7.18
CA GLY A 56 -1.29 -5.19 -6.79
C GLY A 56 -2.67 -5.75 -6.47
N GLN A 57 -3.33 -5.13 -5.49
CA GLN A 57 -4.66 -5.50 -5.07
C GLN A 57 -5.50 -4.28 -4.73
N VAL A 58 -6.80 -4.42 -4.90
CA VAL A 58 -7.79 -3.37 -4.73
C VAL A 58 -9.02 -3.93 -4.05
N ALA A 59 -9.66 -3.13 -3.19
CA ALA A 59 -10.95 -3.45 -2.62
C ALA A 59 -11.86 -2.22 -2.56
N THR A 60 -13.16 -2.43 -2.65
CA THR A 60 -14.17 -1.37 -2.61
C THR A 60 -15.42 -1.85 -1.89
N HIS A 61 -16.01 -0.99 -1.07
CA HIS A 61 -17.25 -1.28 -0.39
C HIS A 61 -18.13 -0.04 -0.30
N GLY A 62 -19.44 -0.24 -0.29
CA GLY A 62 -20.42 0.81 -0.06
C GLY A 62 -20.50 1.22 1.42
N ALA A 63 -21.64 1.79 1.80
CA ALA A 63 -21.91 2.16 3.19
C ALA A 63 -21.79 0.94 4.13
N LEU A 64 -21.41 1.21 5.38
CA LEU A 64 -21.22 0.14 6.36
C LEU A 64 -22.53 -0.59 6.67
N VAL A 65 -22.46 -1.91 6.82
CA VAL A 65 -23.59 -2.77 7.19
C VAL A 65 -23.54 -3.12 8.69
N PRO A 66 -24.47 -2.61 9.52
CA PRO A 66 -24.52 -2.95 10.94
C PRO A 66 -24.92 -4.42 11.21
N PRO A 67 -24.60 -4.97 12.39
CA PRO A 67 -23.88 -4.35 13.51
C PRO A 67 -22.35 -4.41 13.40
N ALA A 68 -21.80 -5.20 12.47
CA ALA A 68 -20.37 -5.33 12.22
C ALA A 68 -20.12 -5.60 10.73
N ASP A 69 -19.22 -4.82 10.13
CA ASP A 69 -18.90 -4.89 8.70
C ASP A 69 -17.45 -5.30 8.50
N ASN A 70 -17.20 -6.60 8.61
CA ASN A 70 -15.86 -7.17 8.67
C ASN A 70 -15.59 -8.04 7.44
N HIS A 71 -14.46 -7.81 6.78
CA HIS A 71 -14.05 -8.53 5.58
C HIS A 71 -12.68 -9.13 5.77
N ASN A 72 -12.58 -10.45 5.66
CA ASN A 72 -11.32 -11.16 5.62
C ASN A 72 -11.01 -11.56 4.18
N MET A 73 -10.00 -10.92 3.60
CA MET A 73 -9.59 -11.14 2.24
C MET A 73 -8.35 -12.01 2.23
N ALA A 74 -8.52 -13.26 1.80
CA ALA A 74 -7.41 -14.19 1.59
C ALA A 74 -6.41 -13.71 0.51
N ALA A 75 -6.78 -12.67 -0.24
CA ALA A 75 -5.99 -12.03 -1.28
C ALA A 75 -5.48 -13.01 -2.34
N LEU A 76 -6.41 -13.76 -2.93
CA LEU A 76 -6.13 -14.64 -4.06
C LEU A 76 -6.05 -13.82 -5.37
N PRO A 77 -5.20 -14.21 -6.34
CA PRO A 77 -4.32 -15.38 -6.33
C PRO A 77 -3.17 -15.23 -5.32
N ASN A 78 -2.60 -16.35 -4.87
CA ASN A 78 -1.49 -16.41 -3.90
C ASN A 78 -0.35 -17.33 -4.37
N LEU A 79 -0.06 -17.24 -5.67
CA LEU A 79 0.94 -17.99 -6.42
C LEU A 79 2.34 -17.46 -6.17
N ALA A 80 2.51 -16.13 -6.22
CA ALA A 80 3.81 -15.47 -6.02
C ALA A 80 3.86 -14.63 -4.74
N TRP A 81 2.71 -14.15 -4.25
CA TRP A 81 2.62 -13.31 -3.08
C TRP A 81 1.49 -13.78 -2.16
N ASP A 82 1.78 -13.95 -0.87
CA ASP A 82 0.72 -13.99 0.14
C ASP A 82 0.49 -12.54 0.60
N SER A 83 -0.71 -11.97 0.39
CA SER A 83 -1.01 -10.56 0.74
C SER A 83 -2.37 -10.33 1.42
N PRO A 84 -2.77 -11.19 2.39
CA PRO A 84 -4.09 -11.10 3.00
C PRO A 84 -4.29 -9.78 3.75
N PHE A 85 -5.52 -9.32 3.78
CA PHE A 85 -5.89 -8.15 4.57
C PHE A 85 -7.27 -8.32 5.19
N PHE A 86 -7.46 -7.65 6.31
CA PHE A 86 -8.69 -7.60 7.05
C PHE A 86 -9.19 -6.16 7.11
N ILE A 87 -10.43 -5.94 6.70
CA ILE A 87 -11.09 -4.63 6.80
C ILE A 87 -12.15 -4.71 7.88
N THR A 88 -12.10 -3.80 8.84
CA THR A 88 -13.08 -3.65 9.92
C THR A 88 -13.83 -2.33 9.75
N GLY A 89 -15.13 -2.41 9.56
CA GLY A 89 -16.05 -1.28 9.59
C GLY A 89 -16.78 -1.20 10.93
N VAL A 90 -16.56 -0.12 11.67
CA VAL A 90 -17.28 0.18 12.91
C VAL A 90 -18.35 1.23 12.61
N VAL A 91 -19.60 0.83 12.80
CA VAL A 91 -20.74 1.75 12.77
C VAL A 91 -20.77 2.54 14.08
N GLY A 92 -20.88 3.86 14.00
CA GLY A 92 -20.99 4.70 15.18
C GLY A 92 -21.05 6.18 14.82
N PRO A 93 -20.95 7.05 15.83
CA PRO A 93 -20.43 8.40 15.67
C PRO A 93 -19.04 8.55 16.34
N PRO A 94 -17.94 8.74 15.58
CA PRO A 94 -17.88 8.64 14.13
C PRO A 94 -17.85 7.18 13.65
N GLY A 95 -18.32 6.93 12.43
CA GLY A 95 -18.03 5.67 11.75
C GLY A 95 -16.54 5.56 11.45
N ARG A 96 -15.99 4.35 11.45
CA ARG A 96 -14.57 4.10 11.18
C ARG A 96 -14.37 2.91 10.27
N VAL A 97 -13.31 2.97 9.47
CA VAL A 97 -12.81 1.86 8.67
C VAL A 97 -11.34 1.70 9.00
N THR A 98 -10.93 0.47 9.27
CA THR A 98 -9.54 0.11 9.56
C THR A 98 -9.14 -1.04 8.65
N VAL A 99 -7.96 -0.96 8.06
CA VAL A 99 -7.37 -2.05 7.28
C VAL A 99 -6.12 -2.54 8.00
N ALA A 100 -6.09 -3.83 8.32
CA ALA A 100 -4.90 -4.55 8.73
C ALA A 100 -4.44 -5.40 7.56
N HIS A 101 -3.24 -5.17 7.05
CA HIS A 101 -2.69 -5.87 5.91
C HIS A 101 -1.37 -6.52 6.29
N ARG A 102 -1.08 -7.67 5.69
CA ARG A 102 0.28 -8.21 5.69
C ARG A 102 0.62 -8.78 4.34
N ALA A 103 1.89 -8.73 3.96
CA ALA A 103 2.34 -9.29 2.71
C ALA A 103 3.71 -9.94 2.80
N ARG A 104 3.96 -10.95 1.98
CA ARG A 104 5.29 -11.51 1.76
C ARG A 104 5.41 -12.08 0.36
N HIS A 105 6.61 -12.02 -0.17
CA HIS A 105 6.96 -12.77 -1.36
C HIS A 105 7.10 -14.26 -1.05
N LYS A 106 6.65 -15.12 -1.97
CA LYS A 106 6.48 -16.56 -1.67
C LYS A 106 7.35 -17.48 -2.52
N VAL A 107 7.88 -16.98 -3.63
CA VAL A 107 8.52 -17.82 -4.66
C VAL A 107 9.97 -17.43 -4.83
N ALA A 108 10.86 -18.42 -4.98
CA ALA A 108 12.26 -18.13 -5.23
C ALA A 108 12.47 -17.51 -6.64
N VAL A 109 12.80 -16.21 -6.73
CA VAL A 109 13.11 -15.48 -7.97
C VAL A 109 14.63 -15.29 -8.14
N CYS A 110 15.37 -15.06 -7.05
CA CYS A 110 16.82 -14.99 -7.06
C CYS A 110 17.50 -16.33 -6.73
N PRO A 111 18.65 -16.64 -7.34
CA PRO A 111 19.41 -17.84 -7.00
C PRO A 111 19.81 -17.88 -5.53
N GLY A 112 19.28 -18.88 -4.81
CA GLY A 112 19.60 -19.15 -3.42
C GLY A 112 18.79 -18.35 -2.40
N GLU A 113 17.81 -17.54 -2.80
CA GLU A 113 16.93 -16.86 -1.84
C GLU A 113 16.07 -17.86 -1.05
N ALA A 114 15.79 -17.51 0.22
CA ALA A 114 14.84 -18.25 1.03
C ALA A 114 13.42 -17.95 0.56
N ALA A 115 12.54 -18.94 0.42
CA ALA A 115 11.15 -18.71 0.06
C ALA A 115 10.24 -19.58 0.94
N PRO A 116 9.18 -19.02 1.57
CA PRO A 116 8.73 -17.63 1.46
C PRO A 116 9.63 -16.64 2.22
N ALA A 117 9.57 -15.36 1.84
CA ALA A 117 10.17 -14.25 2.57
C ALA A 117 9.47 -14.04 3.94
N PRO A 118 10.10 -13.30 4.88
CA PRO A 118 9.44 -12.83 6.10
C PRO A 118 8.20 -11.98 5.79
N TRP A 119 7.33 -11.82 6.79
CA TRP A 119 6.11 -11.04 6.64
C TRP A 119 6.38 -9.55 6.81
N TRP A 120 5.79 -8.75 5.93
CA TRP A 120 5.52 -7.35 6.19
C TRP A 120 4.21 -7.23 6.95
N THR A 121 4.26 -6.73 8.18
CA THR A 121 3.13 -6.59 9.11
C THR A 121 2.99 -5.15 9.62
N PRO A 122 2.69 -4.19 8.73
CA PRO A 122 2.53 -2.79 9.13
C PRO A 122 1.38 -2.63 10.14
N PRO A 123 1.42 -1.59 11.00
CA PRO A 123 0.28 -1.24 11.82
C PRO A 123 -0.97 -0.96 10.98
N PRO A 124 -2.18 -1.26 11.49
CA PRO A 124 -3.40 -1.01 10.74
C PRO A 124 -3.59 0.47 10.39
N ILE A 125 -4.02 0.74 9.16
CA ILE A 125 -4.35 2.10 8.71
C ILE A 125 -5.83 2.39 8.93
N SER A 126 -6.14 3.59 9.43
CA SER A 126 -7.51 4.08 9.57
C SER A 126 -7.60 5.54 9.17
N ALA A 127 -8.47 5.85 8.21
CA ALA A 127 -8.66 7.22 7.76
C ALA A 127 -9.33 8.07 8.86
N PRO A 128 -8.80 9.26 9.19
CA PRO A 128 -9.41 10.14 10.19
C PRO A 128 -10.85 10.51 9.80
N PRO A 129 -11.84 10.38 10.70
CA PRO A 129 -13.21 10.77 10.40
C PRO A 129 -13.35 12.29 10.16
N ILE A 130 -14.10 12.66 9.12
CA ILE A 130 -14.39 14.05 8.77
C ILE A 130 -15.90 14.28 8.56
N PRO A 131 -16.41 15.52 8.62
CA PRO A 131 -17.84 15.78 8.49
C PRO A 131 -18.46 15.37 7.15
N ALA A 132 -17.74 15.60 6.06
CA ALA A 132 -18.14 15.24 4.71
C ALA A 132 -16.91 15.23 3.79
N GLY A 133 -16.93 14.39 2.76
CA GLY A 133 -15.85 14.30 1.78
C GLY A 133 -15.05 13.02 1.92
N VAL A 134 -13.83 13.01 1.37
CA VAL A 134 -12.93 11.86 1.39
C VAL A 134 -11.79 12.13 2.36
N SER A 135 -11.56 11.20 3.28
CA SER A 135 -10.38 11.14 4.13
C SER A 135 -9.56 9.91 3.74
N TRP A 136 -8.28 9.89 4.06
CA TRP A 136 -7.42 8.77 3.71
C TRP A 136 -6.34 8.51 4.76
N ALA A 137 -5.82 7.29 4.74
CA ALA A 137 -4.62 6.87 5.47
C ALA A 137 -3.84 5.92 4.57
N GLY A 138 -2.54 5.83 4.73
CA GLY A 138 -1.70 4.93 3.94
C GLY A 138 -0.30 4.84 4.54
N LEU A 139 0.39 3.77 4.18
CA LEU A 139 1.74 3.47 4.65
C LEU A 139 2.57 2.90 3.50
N ARG A 140 3.89 3.01 3.64
CA ARG A 140 4.85 2.27 2.82
C ARG A 140 5.91 1.65 3.72
N GLY A 141 6.44 0.50 3.34
CA GLY A 141 7.41 -0.21 4.14
C GLY A 141 8.26 -1.14 3.31
N LYS A 142 9.22 -1.75 3.98
CA LYS A 142 10.07 -2.79 3.39
C LYS A 142 10.32 -3.88 4.41
N VAL A 143 10.61 -5.06 3.92
CA VAL A 143 11.05 -6.20 4.74
C VAL A 143 12.30 -6.78 4.14
N ARG A 144 13.22 -7.22 4.98
CA ARG A 144 14.42 -7.89 4.54
C ARG A 144 14.07 -9.29 4.04
N HIS A 145 14.53 -9.64 2.85
CA HIS A 145 14.42 -10.96 2.26
C HIS A 145 15.78 -11.69 2.38
N PRO A 146 15.88 -12.73 3.22
CA PRO A 146 17.11 -13.48 3.41
C PRO A 146 17.56 -14.26 2.17
N GLY A 147 18.85 -14.19 1.88
CA GLY A 147 19.49 -14.94 0.80
C GLY A 147 21.00 -14.67 0.73
N PRO A 148 21.74 -15.29 -0.21
CA PRO A 148 23.19 -15.14 -0.33
C PRO A 148 23.69 -13.70 -0.43
N TRP A 149 22.80 -12.76 -0.80
CA TRP A 149 23.10 -11.34 -0.91
C TRP A 149 22.24 -10.45 -0.02
N ASN A 150 21.19 -11.02 0.59
CA ASN A 150 20.07 -10.35 1.25
C ASN A 150 19.53 -9.14 0.44
N HIS A 151 18.24 -9.10 0.13
CA HIS A 151 17.59 -7.97 -0.56
C HIS A 151 16.32 -7.55 0.17
N ASP A 152 15.59 -6.56 -0.34
CA ASP A 152 14.38 -6.06 0.32
C ASP A 152 13.17 -6.36 -0.55
N ASP A 153 12.02 -6.64 0.07
CA ASP A 153 10.71 -6.50 -0.56
C ASP A 153 10.11 -5.16 -0.14
N TYR A 154 9.41 -4.48 -1.05
CA TYR A 154 8.89 -3.14 -0.81
C TYR A 154 7.39 -3.05 -1.04
N PHE A 155 6.69 -2.36 -0.14
CA PHE A 155 5.23 -2.36 -0.10
C PHE A 155 4.64 -0.96 0.09
N ALA A 156 3.43 -0.79 -0.41
CA ALA A 156 2.63 0.41 -0.27
C ALA A 156 1.15 0.06 -0.12
N GLU A 157 0.43 0.85 0.66
CA GLU A 157 -1.02 0.74 0.82
C GLU A 157 -1.68 2.10 1.05
N LEU A 158 -2.94 2.22 0.62
CA LEU A 158 -3.77 3.39 0.83
C LEU A 158 -5.24 3.03 0.97
N LEU A 159 -5.86 3.51 2.04
CA LEU A 159 -7.29 3.47 2.31
C LEU A 159 -7.88 4.87 2.11
N ALA A 160 -8.89 4.99 1.26
CA ALA A 160 -9.70 6.20 1.13
C ALA A 160 -11.14 5.92 1.59
N VAL A 161 -11.64 6.71 2.55
CA VAL A 161 -12.97 6.56 3.15
C VAL A 161 -13.77 7.82 2.87
N ARG A 162 -15.00 7.64 2.36
CA ARG A 162 -15.93 8.74 2.13
C ARG A 162 -16.89 8.87 3.29
N TYR A 163 -17.01 10.09 3.80
CA TYR A 163 -17.86 10.48 4.92
C TYR A 163 -19.00 11.40 4.48
N TRP A 164 -20.12 11.34 5.20
CA TRP A 164 -21.20 12.30 5.04
C TRP A 164 -22.04 12.53 6.31
N GLY A 165 -22.27 13.79 6.63
CA GLY A 165 -23.37 14.24 7.50
C GLY A 165 -22.96 14.55 8.94
N PRO A 166 -23.22 15.76 9.46
CA PRO A 166 -23.15 16.07 10.89
C PRO A 166 -24.42 15.61 11.64
N PRO A 167 -24.36 15.32 12.95
CA PRO A 167 -23.18 15.32 13.84
C PRO A 167 -22.49 13.94 13.96
N LEU A 168 -22.79 12.98 13.07
CA LEU A 168 -22.46 11.55 13.28
C LEU A 168 -21.50 10.95 12.23
N PHE A 169 -20.93 11.77 11.34
CA PHE A 169 -19.86 11.44 10.36
C PHE A 169 -19.90 9.99 9.87
N ARG A 170 -20.96 9.64 9.14
CA ARG A 170 -21.17 8.25 8.72
C ARG A 170 -20.25 7.91 7.55
N VAL A 171 -19.76 6.68 7.52
CA VAL A 171 -19.06 6.11 6.37
C VAL A 171 -20.09 5.79 5.30
N VAL A 172 -19.95 6.40 4.11
CA VAL A 172 -20.80 6.11 2.95
C VAL A 172 -20.15 5.14 1.96
N GLY A 173 -18.86 4.90 2.13
CA GLY A 173 -18.08 3.93 1.36
C GLY A 173 -16.59 4.02 1.67
N TYR A 174 -15.85 3.03 1.19
CA TYR A 174 -14.40 3.08 1.18
C TYR A 174 -13.80 2.35 -0.03
N THR A 175 -12.56 2.70 -0.36
CA THR A 175 -11.71 2.03 -1.33
C THR A 175 -10.34 1.78 -0.72
N TYR A 176 -9.70 0.68 -1.09
CA TYR A 176 -8.37 0.29 -0.64
C TYR A 176 -7.53 -0.14 -1.84
N ALA A 177 -6.26 0.25 -1.85
CA ALA A 177 -5.29 -0.13 -2.86
C ALA A 177 -3.97 -0.50 -2.19
N SER A 178 -3.33 -1.58 -2.62
CA SER A 178 -1.98 -1.95 -2.19
C SER A 178 -1.16 -2.47 -3.36
N SER A 179 0.14 -2.21 -3.34
CA SER A 179 1.10 -2.70 -4.32
C SER A 179 2.39 -3.11 -3.62
N GLY A 180 3.05 -4.14 -4.13
CA GLY A 180 4.38 -4.55 -3.65
C GLY A 180 5.28 -5.01 -4.78
N ILE A 181 6.59 -4.89 -4.55
CA ILE A 181 7.67 -5.24 -5.48
C ILE A 181 8.77 -5.99 -4.73
N HIS A 182 9.37 -6.97 -5.39
CA HIS A 182 10.44 -7.80 -4.84
C HIS A 182 11.80 -7.41 -5.41
N ASP A 183 12.82 -7.37 -4.55
CA ASP A 183 14.22 -7.04 -4.87
C ASP A 183 14.39 -5.74 -5.69
N PRO A 184 13.86 -4.57 -5.24
CA PRO A 184 14.15 -3.32 -5.91
C PRO A 184 15.57 -2.86 -5.57
N ASP A 185 16.37 -2.46 -6.57
CA ASP A 185 17.71 -1.90 -6.31
C ASP A 185 17.61 -0.53 -5.62
N THR A 186 16.60 0.25 -6.01
CA THR A 186 16.19 1.49 -5.35
C THR A 186 14.68 1.54 -5.35
N CYS A 187 14.06 1.69 -4.19
CA CYS A 187 12.61 1.69 -4.10
C CYS A 187 12.04 3.09 -3.87
N SER A 188 10.87 3.33 -4.45
CA SER A 188 10.00 4.41 -4.03
C SER A 188 8.55 3.95 -4.04
N ALA A 189 7.75 4.49 -3.12
CA ALA A 189 6.31 4.33 -3.14
C ALA A 189 5.62 5.67 -3.02
N ARG A 190 4.48 5.76 -3.69
CA ARG A 190 3.63 6.94 -3.73
C ARG A 190 2.17 6.52 -3.65
N GLY A 191 1.33 7.42 -3.16
CA GLY A 191 -0.11 7.18 -3.15
C GLY A 191 -0.90 8.47 -2.99
N GLY A 192 -2.21 8.35 -3.18
CA GLY A 192 -3.14 9.44 -2.92
C GLY A 192 -4.59 9.00 -3.00
N ALA A 193 -5.48 9.81 -2.42
CA ALA A 193 -6.91 9.68 -2.65
C ALA A 193 -7.28 10.35 -3.97
N LEU A 194 -8.14 9.70 -4.76
CA LEU A 194 -8.74 10.23 -5.98
C LEU A 194 -9.98 11.03 -5.62
N THR A 195 -9.94 12.33 -5.89
CA THR A 195 -11.04 13.25 -5.57
C THR A 195 -11.22 14.29 -6.66
N GLY A 196 -12.45 14.79 -6.82
CA GLY A 196 -12.76 15.78 -7.87
C GLY A 196 -12.25 17.18 -7.57
N ASP A 197 -12.06 17.55 -6.30
CA ASP A 197 -11.50 18.84 -5.89
C ASP A 197 -10.02 19.02 -6.26
N GLN A 198 -9.32 17.91 -6.54
CA GLN A 198 -7.94 17.95 -7.03
C GLN A 198 -7.83 18.18 -8.54
N VAL A 199 -8.91 18.03 -9.31
CA VAL A 199 -8.92 18.26 -10.77
C VAL A 199 -8.66 19.74 -11.07
N VAL A 200 -8.03 20.05 -12.19
CA VAL A 200 -7.60 21.42 -12.53
C VAL A 200 -8.23 21.87 -13.85
N PRO A 201 -9.15 22.86 -13.86
CA PRO A 201 -9.78 23.47 -12.68
C PRO A 201 -10.74 22.49 -11.97
N PRO A 202 -11.02 22.69 -10.66
CA PRO A 202 -11.98 21.85 -9.96
C PRO A 202 -13.38 21.95 -10.59
N PRO A 203 -14.14 20.85 -10.70
CA PRO A 203 -15.47 20.90 -11.26
C PRO A 203 -16.41 21.70 -10.36
N SER A 204 -17.32 22.47 -10.96
CA SER A 204 -18.26 23.34 -10.24
C SER A 204 -19.15 22.59 -9.24
N THR A 205 -19.47 21.34 -9.56
CA THR A 205 -20.15 20.41 -8.67
C THR A 205 -19.20 19.23 -8.45
N PRO A 206 -18.64 19.05 -7.25
CA PRO A 206 -17.78 17.90 -6.97
C PRO A 206 -18.53 16.59 -7.23
N PRO A 207 -17.90 15.62 -7.90
CA PRO A 207 -18.52 14.31 -8.09
C PRO A 207 -18.68 13.58 -6.76
N THR A 208 -19.58 12.61 -6.75
CA THR A 208 -19.73 11.67 -5.64
C THR A 208 -18.76 10.49 -5.75
N SER A 209 -18.16 10.31 -6.93
CA SER A 209 -17.10 9.35 -7.19
C SER A 209 -15.81 9.74 -6.45
N TYR A 210 -15.02 8.73 -6.10
CA TYR A 210 -13.74 8.88 -5.41
C TYR A 210 -12.96 7.57 -5.51
N GLY A 211 -11.73 7.55 -5.01
CA GLY A 211 -10.92 6.34 -5.02
C GLY A 211 -9.61 6.44 -4.25
N SER A 212 -8.79 5.41 -4.42
CA SER A 212 -7.46 5.27 -3.83
C SER A 212 -6.47 4.80 -4.90
N VAL A 213 -5.22 5.24 -4.77
CA VAL A 213 -4.09 4.73 -5.55
C VAL A 213 -2.89 4.47 -4.65
N ALA A 214 -2.24 3.33 -4.87
CA ALA A 214 -0.93 2.99 -4.35
C ALA A 214 -0.02 2.59 -5.51
N LEU A 215 1.23 3.08 -5.51
CA LEU A 215 2.24 2.80 -6.52
C LEU A 215 3.55 2.44 -5.82
N ALA A 216 4.20 1.37 -6.29
CA ALA A 216 5.56 0.99 -5.92
C ALA A 216 6.44 0.93 -7.18
N HIS A 217 7.64 1.52 -7.11
CA HIS A 217 8.59 1.62 -8.23
C HIS A 217 9.95 1.06 -7.83
N ASP A 218 10.50 0.22 -8.70
CA ASP A 218 11.88 -0.24 -8.67
C ASP A 218 12.72 0.61 -9.63
N GLY A 219 13.55 1.50 -9.11
CA GLY A 219 14.48 2.31 -9.90
C GLY A 219 15.69 1.56 -10.45
N GLY A 220 15.90 0.31 -10.04
CA GLY A 220 16.89 -0.58 -10.64
C GLY A 220 16.48 -1.02 -12.03
N THR A 221 15.37 -1.74 -12.14
CA THR A 221 14.80 -2.16 -13.43
C THR A 221 13.98 -1.07 -14.11
N ASN A 222 13.68 0.01 -13.39
CA ASN A 222 12.79 1.09 -13.79
C ASN A 222 11.38 0.59 -14.15
N THR A 223 10.89 -0.36 -13.37
CA THR A 223 9.52 -0.89 -13.48
C THR A 223 8.68 -0.47 -12.27
N PHE A 224 7.36 -0.53 -12.41
CA PHE A 224 6.44 -0.18 -11.34
C PHE A 224 5.21 -1.09 -11.31
N ALA A 225 4.62 -1.17 -10.13
CA ALA A 225 3.28 -1.69 -9.90
C ALA A 225 2.38 -0.56 -9.41
N VAL A 226 1.15 -0.48 -9.91
CA VAL A 226 0.14 0.48 -9.47
C VAL A 226 -1.21 -0.19 -9.33
N SER A 227 -1.88 0.11 -8.22
CA SER A 227 -3.23 -0.34 -7.89
C SER A 227 -4.13 0.88 -7.78
N VAL A 228 -5.25 0.90 -8.50
CA VAL A 228 -6.23 1.99 -8.47
C VAL A 228 -7.62 1.43 -8.27
N ALA A 229 -8.30 1.88 -7.22
CA ALA A 229 -9.66 1.50 -6.89
C ALA A 229 -10.55 2.74 -6.93
N VAL A 230 -11.69 2.67 -7.61
CA VAL A 230 -12.64 3.79 -7.73
C VAL A 230 -14.06 3.33 -7.48
N GLN A 231 -14.85 4.18 -6.85
CA GLN A 231 -16.26 3.95 -6.60
C GLN A 231 -17.11 5.02 -7.29
N GLY A 232 -18.29 4.63 -7.78
CA GLY A 232 -19.23 5.54 -8.44
C GLY A 232 -18.92 5.81 -9.91
N ILE A 233 -18.11 4.95 -10.55
CA ILE A 233 -17.81 4.99 -11.99
C ILE A 233 -18.00 3.58 -12.51
N VAL A 234 -18.78 3.42 -13.58
CA VAL A 234 -18.99 2.13 -14.26
C VAL A 234 -18.14 2.03 -15.53
N PRO A 235 -17.85 0.83 -16.06
CA PRO A 235 -16.93 0.67 -17.18
C PRO A 235 -17.34 1.46 -18.43
N GLN A 236 -18.64 1.61 -18.69
CA GLN A 236 -19.13 2.31 -19.89
C GLN A 236 -18.88 3.83 -19.81
N ASP A 237 -18.83 4.38 -18.61
CA ASP A 237 -18.63 5.82 -18.40
C ASP A 237 -17.15 6.20 -18.39
N LEU A 238 -16.24 5.26 -18.14
CA LEU A 238 -14.80 5.50 -18.08
C LEU A 238 -14.19 5.61 -19.49
N ILE A 239 -13.97 6.85 -19.94
CA ILE A 239 -13.33 7.14 -21.24
C ILE A 239 -11.86 6.76 -21.20
N ALA A 240 -11.15 7.20 -20.16
CA ALA A 240 -9.72 6.98 -20.01
C ALA A 240 -9.27 7.19 -18.56
N ALA A 241 -8.19 6.52 -18.19
CA ALA A 241 -7.39 6.86 -17.03
C ALA A 241 -5.91 6.84 -17.41
N SER A 242 -5.11 7.69 -16.76
CA SER A 242 -3.69 7.85 -17.09
C SER A 242 -2.87 8.41 -15.93
N LEU A 243 -1.57 8.10 -15.95
CA LEU A 243 -0.57 8.85 -15.21
C LEU A 243 -0.13 10.06 -16.01
N HIS A 244 0.08 11.17 -15.32
CA HIS A 244 0.58 12.42 -15.86
C HIS A 244 1.74 12.93 -15.02
N VAL A 245 2.58 13.77 -15.61
CA VAL A 245 3.58 14.56 -14.87
C VAL A 245 3.04 15.96 -14.61
N GLY A 246 3.10 16.42 -13.37
CA GLY A 246 2.67 17.75 -12.94
C GLY A 246 2.55 17.85 -11.42
N ALA A 247 3.02 18.97 -10.88
CA ALA A 247 2.86 19.33 -9.47
C ALA A 247 1.37 19.52 -9.09
N PRO A 248 1.02 19.55 -7.79
CA PRO A 248 -0.33 19.92 -7.36
C PRO A 248 -0.81 21.22 -8.01
N GLY A 249 -2.01 21.20 -8.57
CA GLY A 249 -2.59 22.37 -9.25
C GLY A 249 -2.08 22.61 -10.69
N GLN A 250 -1.22 21.75 -11.23
CA GLN A 250 -0.73 21.83 -12.61
C GLN A 250 -1.26 20.67 -13.46
N VAL A 251 -1.60 20.99 -14.71
CA VAL A 251 -1.91 20.00 -15.76
C VAL A 251 -0.65 19.75 -16.56
N GLY A 252 -0.32 18.49 -16.81
CA GLY A 252 0.79 18.14 -17.69
C GLY A 252 0.53 16.89 -18.54
N PRO A 253 1.52 16.48 -19.34
CA PRO A 253 1.32 15.45 -20.35
C PRO A 253 1.07 14.07 -19.73
N ILE A 254 0.38 13.21 -20.48
CA ILE A 254 0.22 11.79 -20.16
C ILE A 254 1.57 11.11 -20.30
N ILE A 255 1.97 10.34 -19.29
CA ILE A 255 3.22 9.57 -19.27
C ILE A 255 2.96 8.07 -19.30
N PHE A 256 1.77 7.61 -18.91
CA PHE A 256 1.36 6.21 -18.99
C PHE A 256 -0.15 6.10 -19.09
N ALA A 257 -0.66 5.27 -20.00
CA ALA A 257 -2.09 5.01 -20.13
C ALA A 257 -2.51 3.85 -19.21
N LEU A 258 -3.42 4.12 -18.26
CA LEU A 258 -4.09 3.08 -17.48
C LEU A 258 -5.26 2.47 -18.26
N GLY A 259 -5.73 3.16 -19.31
CA GLY A 259 -6.66 2.65 -20.31
C GLY A 259 -8.12 3.06 -20.09
N PRO A 260 -8.99 2.79 -21.07
CA PRO A 260 -10.44 3.00 -20.98
C PRO A 260 -11.11 1.94 -20.09
N GLY A 261 -12.41 2.06 -19.84
CA GLY A 261 -13.15 1.15 -18.95
C GLY A 261 -13.03 -0.34 -19.23
N MET A 262 -12.81 -0.77 -20.49
CA MET A 262 -12.56 -2.19 -20.83
C MET A 262 -11.23 -2.74 -20.29
N ALA A 263 -10.32 -1.88 -19.86
CA ALA A 263 -9.08 -2.27 -19.18
C ALA A 263 -9.26 -2.35 -17.65
N TRP A 264 -10.42 -1.94 -17.13
CA TRP A 264 -10.72 -1.90 -15.71
C TRP A 264 -11.68 -3.02 -15.36
N GLU A 265 -11.44 -3.64 -14.21
CA GLU A 265 -12.25 -4.73 -13.71
C GLU A 265 -13.46 -4.17 -12.97
N PRO A 266 -14.70 -4.56 -13.34
CA PRO A 266 -15.88 -4.28 -12.56
C PRO A 266 -15.75 -4.89 -11.17
N LEU A 267 -15.89 -4.05 -10.15
CA LEU A 267 -15.99 -4.44 -8.76
C LEU A 267 -17.42 -4.19 -8.27
N GLU A 268 -17.74 -4.77 -7.12
CA GLU A 268 -19.07 -4.64 -6.54
C GLU A 268 -19.47 -3.19 -6.22
N GLY A 269 -20.78 -2.93 -6.26
CA GLY A 269 -21.34 -1.63 -5.89
C GLY A 269 -21.10 -0.52 -6.91
N GLY A 270 -20.89 -0.85 -8.19
CA GLY A 270 -20.62 0.15 -9.23
C GLY A 270 -19.22 0.77 -9.09
N SER A 271 -18.25 -0.09 -8.79
CA SER A 271 -16.87 0.28 -8.55
C SER A 271 -15.98 -0.33 -9.63
N LEU A 272 -14.76 0.19 -9.78
CA LEU A 272 -13.77 -0.35 -10.71
C LEU A 272 -12.41 -0.52 -10.04
N GLY A 273 -11.70 -1.55 -10.46
CA GLY A 273 -10.32 -1.82 -10.08
C GLY A 273 -9.40 -1.83 -11.30
N ARG A 274 -8.22 -1.26 -11.18
CA ARG A 274 -7.12 -1.40 -12.14
C ARG A 274 -5.85 -1.73 -11.42
N VAL A 275 -5.24 -2.84 -11.80
CA VAL A 275 -3.91 -3.22 -11.35
C VAL A 275 -3.03 -3.35 -12.58
N VAL A 276 -1.86 -2.71 -12.52
CA VAL A 276 -0.78 -2.86 -13.51
C VAL A 276 0.46 -3.27 -12.74
N THR A 277 1.10 -4.36 -13.14
CA THR A 277 2.32 -4.91 -12.53
C THR A 277 3.44 -4.97 -13.57
N ASP A 278 4.69 -4.90 -13.11
CA ASP A 278 5.91 -5.04 -13.92
C ASP A 278 5.96 -4.15 -15.18
N ALA A 279 5.28 -2.99 -15.17
CA ALA A 279 5.29 -2.06 -16.30
C ALA A 279 6.52 -1.15 -16.25
N VAL A 280 7.07 -0.78 -17.41
CA VAL A 280 8.21 0.15 -17.48
C VAL A 280 7.73 1.58 -17.21
N PHE A 281 8.37 2.25 -16.25
CA PHE A 281 8.13 3.68 -16.01
C PHE A 281 8.97 4.50 -16.99
N PRO A 282 8.48 5.61 -17.58
CA PRO A 282 9.32 6.41 -18.48
C PRO A 282 10.51 7.02 -17.72
N PRO A 283 11.77 6.68 -18.06
CA PRO A 283 12.94 7.04 -17.26
C PRO A 283 13.10 8.55 -17.02
N GLU A 284 12.72 9.36 -18.01
CA GLU A 284 12.83 10.82 -17.96
C GLU A 284 11.95 11.47 -16.88
N TYR A 285 10.89 10.78 -16.42
CA TYR A 285 9.97 11.29 -15.39
C TYR A 285 10.22 10.69 -14.01
N VAL A 286 11.23 9.84 -13.82
CA VAL A 286 11.57 9.28 -12.50
C VAL A 286 11.82 10.37 -11.46
N PRO A 287 12.58 11.46 -11.73
CA PRO A 287 12.73 12.55 -10.77
C PRO A 287 11.39 13.16 -10.35
N ALA A 288 10.46 13.33 -11.30
CA ALA A 288 9.13 13.85 -11.00
C ALA A 288 8.32 12.88 -10.12
N LEU A 289 8.43 11.56 -10.34
CA LEU A 289 7.81 10.58 -9.44
C LEU A 289 8.37 10.70 -8.01
N LEU A 290 9.70 10.79 -7.88
CA LEU A 290 10.39 10.91 -6.60
C LEU A 290 10.13 12.25 -5.90
N GLU A 291 9.75 13.30 -6.62
CA GLU A 291 9.34 14.58 -6.03
C GLU A 291 7.83 14.65 -5.73
N GLY A 292 7.08 13.60 -6.04
CA GLY A 292 5.62 13.59 -5.89
C GLY A 292 4.91 14.46 -6.94
N ASN A 293 5.56 14.75 -8.07
CA ASN A 293 5.09 15.52 -9.22
C ASN A 293 4.48 14.63 -10.31
N VAL A 294 3.89 13.50 -9.93
CA VAL A 294 3.10 12.61 -10.81
C VAL A 294 1.69 12.50 -10.24
N TYR A 295 0.69 12.41 -11.11
CA TYR A 295 -0.70 12.26 -10.69
C TYR A 295 -1.47 11.26 -11.56
N VAL A 296 -2.47 10.60 -10.97
CA VAL A 296 -3.48 9.84 -11.71
C VAL A 296 -4.62 10.78 -12.07
N ALA A 297 -5.11 10.68 -13.30
CA ALA A 297 -6.34 11.35 -13.74
C ALA A 297 -7.31 10.33 -14.33
N ILE A 298 -8.60 10.57 -14.09
CA ILE A 298 -9.73 9.76 -14.57
C ILE A 298 -10.68 10.65 -15.34
N TYR A 299 -11.11 10.19 -16.51
CA TYR A 299 -11.97 10.92 -17.43
C TYR A 299 -13.23 10.10 -17.70
N THR A 300 -14.39 10.71 -17.48
CA THR A 300 -15.69 10.06 -17.69
C THR A 300 -16.47 10.72 -18.82
N LEU A 301 -17.53 10.07 -19.31
CA LEU A 301 -18.49 10.64 -20.26
C LEU A 301 -19.12 11.93 -19.74
N GLU A 302 -19.44 11.98 -18.44
CA GLU A 302 -20.00 13.18 -17.81
C GLU A 302 -18.94 14.28 -17.62
N ARG A 303 -17.68 13.89 -17.36
CA ARG A 303 -16.57 14.81 -17.08
C ARG A 303 -15.34 14.51 -17.95
N PRO A 304 -15.41 14.83 -19.25
CA PRO A 304 -14.30 14.56 -20.18
C PRO A 304 -13.07 15.44 -19.92
N GLN A 305 -13.22 16.52 -19.14
CA GLN A 305 -12.11 17.39 -18.70
C GLN A 305 -11.43 16.89 -17.41
N GLY A 306 -11.96 15.83 -16.79
CA GLY A 306 -11.46 15.25 -15.55
C GLY A 306 -12.59 15.03 -14.54
N GLU A 307 -12.78 13.77 -14.14
CA GLU A 307 -13.67 13.35 -13.05
C GLU A 307 -12.92 13.36 -11.72
N LEU A 308 -11.79 12.66 -11.65
CA LEU A 308 -10.97 12.52 -10.45
C LEU A 308 -9.50 12.78 -10.75
N ARG A 309 -8.80 13.35 -9.78
CA ARG A 309 -7.34 13.47 -9.76
C ARG A 309 -6.79 13.05 -8.41
N ALA A 310 -5.64 12.38 -8.42
CA ALA A 310 -4.87 12.06 -7.22
C ALA A 310 -3.42 12.42 -7.46
N GLN A 311 -2.90 13.38 -6.70
CA GLN A 311 -1.45 13.55 -6.61
C GLN A 311 -0.83 12.30 -5.98
N LEU A 312 0.21 11.76 -6.59
CA LEU A 312 0.98 10.66 -6.03
C LEU A 312 2.04 11.23 -5.09
N GLY A 313 1.65 11.48 -3.85
CA GLY A 313 2.50 12.04 -2.80
C GLY A 313 3.29 10.98 -2.04
N ASP A 314 4.16 11.45 -1.14
CA ASP A 314 4.82 10.61 -0.13
C ASP A 314 3.80 9.92 0.77
N LEU A 315 3.90 8.60 0.87
CA LEU A 315 3.25 7.85 1.95
C LEU A 315 4.16 7.86 3.19
N PRO A 316 3.61 8.01 4.40
CA PRO A 316 4.35 7.79 5.62
C PRO A 316 5.04 6.43 5.59
N LEU A 317 6.28 6.38 6.06
CA LEU A 317 6.91 5.08 6.34
C LEU A 317 6.08 4.41 7.43
N ALA A 318 5.76 3.13 7.26
CA ALA A 318 5.27 2.31 8.35
C ALA A 318 6.25 2.51 9.51
N PRO A 319 5.76 2.96 10.68
CA PRO A 319 6.63 2.94 11.84
C PRO A 319 7.03 1.47 12.01
N PRO A 320 8.31 1.19 12.28
CA PRO A 320 8.69 -0.19 12.42
C PRO A 320 7.94 -0.78 13.60
N SER A 321 7.67 -2.08 13.49
CA SER A 321 6.64 -2.76 14.26
C SER A 321 6.86 -2.56 15.75
N THR A 322 5.79 -2.42 16.54
CA THR A 322 5.92 -2.55 17.99
C THR A 322 6.62 -3.89 18.28
N GLY A 323 7.59 -3.90 19.17
CA GLY A 323 8.47 -5.05 19.39
C GLY A 323 9.66 -5.20 18.42
N ASP A 324 9.76 -4.42 17.35
CA ASP A 324 10.97 -4.35 16.50
C ASP A 324 11.98 -3.42 17.19
N MET A 325 12.82 -4.04 18.01
CA MET A 325 13.74 -3.44 18.96
C MET A 325 15.18 -3.39 18.44
N ASP A 326 15.48 -3.93 17.27
CA ASP A 326 16.73 -3.62 16.57
C ASP A 326 16.55 -2.82 15.26
N CYS A 327 15.30 -2.51 14.92
CA CYS A 327 14.90 -1.71 13.76
C CYS A 327 15.20 -2.35 12.39
N ASP A 328 15.35 -3.66 12.32
CA ASP A 328 15.69 -4.33 11.07
C ASP A 328 14.47 -4.66 10.19
N GLY A 329 13.26 -4.51 10.75
CA GLY A 329 11.99 -4.56 10.06
C GLY A 329 11.16 -5.81 10.32
N ASP A 330 11.61 -6.71 11.19
CA ASP A 330 10.86 -7.84 11.72
C ASP A 330 10.77 -7.80 13.26
N VAL A 331 9.98 -8.72 13.82
CA VAL A 331 9.95 -8.96 15.27
C VAL A 331 10.29 -10.42 15.49
N ASP A 332 11.52 -10.72 15.85
CA ASP A 332 12.02 -12.08 16.01
C ASP A 332 12.87 -12.28 17.29
N PHE A 333 13.81 -13.22 17.27
CA PHE A 333 14.65 -13.50 18.44
C PHE A 333 15.78 -12.48 18.61
N ASP A 334 16.18 -11.79 17.55
CA ASP A 334 17.22 -10.78 17.59
C ASP A 334 16.72 -9.51 18.31
N ASP A 335 15.40 -9.30 18.41
CA ASP A 335 14.77 -8.24 19.22
C ASP A 335 14.79 -8.48 20.72
N ILE A 336 15.06 -9.70 21.19
CA ILE A 336 14.98 -10.02 22.63
C ILE A 336 16.03 -9.26 23.44
N ASP A 337 17.30 -9.30 23.02
CA ASP A 337 18.38 -8.60 23.72
C ASP A 337 18.19 -7.06 23.69
N PRO A 338 17.85 -6.44 22.55
CA PRO A 338 17.45 -5.03 22.49
C PRO A 338 16.20 -4.70 23.32
N PHE A 339 15.17 -5.56 23.36
CA PHE A 339 13.99 -5.40 24.21
C PHE A 339 14.37 -5.40 25.69
N VAL A 340 15.20 -6.36 26.11
CA VAL A 340 15.73 -6.43 27.48
C VAL A 340 16.56 -5.18 27.81
N LEU A 341 17.34 -4.66 26.86
CA LEU A 341 18.05 -3.40 27.02
C LEU A 341 17.07 -2.23 27.17
N ALA A 342 15.97 -2.20 26.41
CA ALA A 342 14.94 -1.17 26.53
C ALA A 342 14.29 -1.15 27.92
N LEU A 343 14.07 -2.31 28.56
CA LEU A 343 13.59 -2.35 29.96
C LEU A 343 14.53 -1.65 30.97
N SER A 344 15.80 -1.43 30.61
CA SER A 344 16.75 -0.66 31.44
C SER A 344 16.64 0.87 31.26
N GLY A 345 15.85 1.33 30.29
CA GLY A 345 15.50 2.73 30.06
C GLY A 345 15.99 3.30 28.73
N GLU A 346 15.30 4.35 28.27
CA GLU A 346 15.52 5.01 26.97
C GLU A 346 16.98 5.40 26.71
N VAL A 347 17.64 6.01 27.70
CA VAL A 347 19.02 6.49 27.56
C VAL A 347 19.99 5.34 27.30
N ALA A 348 19.81 4.19 27.95
CA ALA A 348 20.69 3.03 27.78
C ALA A 348 20.49 2.38 26.41
N TYR A 349 19.23 2.27 25.98
CA TYR A 349 18.87 1.70 24.70
C TYR A 349 19.34 2.57 23.52
N GLN A 350 19.09 3.88 23.53
CA GLN A 350 19.46 4.80 22.45
C GLN A 350 20.99 4.95 22.27
N LEU A 351 21.80 4.58 23.26
CA LEU A 351 23.25 4.52 23.11
C LEU A 351 23.71 3.37 22.21
N VAL A 352 22.93 2.29 22.14
CA VAL A 352 23.24 1.08 21.36
C VAL A 352 22.49 1.10 20.03
N TYR A 353 21.23 1.54 20.04
CA TYR A 353 20.35 1.64 18.87
C TYR A 353 19.92 3.10 18.63
N PRO A 354 20.83 3.98 18.15
CA PRO A 354 20.58 5.42 18.06
C PRO A 354 19.52 5.82 17.03
N ASP A 355 19.26 4.94 16.05
CA ASP A 355 18.26 5.15 15.01
C ASP A 355 16.94 4.40 15.31
N CYS A 356 16.85 3.77 16.49
CA CYS A 356 15.69 2.99 16.91
C CYS A 356 14.96 3.63 18.08
N ASP A 357 13.63 3.66 18.00
CA ASP A 357 12.81 4.32 19.00
C ASP A 357 12.55 3.36 20.17
N TRP A 358 12.99 3.74 21.36
CA TRP A 358 12.87 2.95 22.58
C TRP A 358 11.41 2.64 22.92
N ILE A 359 10.48 3.55 22.59
CA ILE A 359 9.07 3.39 22.93
C ILE A 359 8.42 2.21 22.22
N ARG A 360 9.08 1.57 21.25
CA ARG A 360 8.57 0.35 20.61
C ARG A 360 8.56 -0.87 21.51
N ALA A 361 9.25 -0.82 22.64
CA ALA A 361 9.13 -1.83 23.67
C ALA A 361 7.83 -1.69 24.47
N ASP A 362 7.06 -0.60 24.32
CA ASP A 362 5.71 -0.45 24.87
C ASP A 362 4.74 -1.30 24.02
N CYS A 363 4.76 -2.61 24.27
CA CYS A 363 4.01 -3.60 23.52
C CYS A 363 2.56 -3.73 24.02
N ASN A 364 2.23 -3.15 25.18
CA ASN A 364 0.88 -3.08 25.72
C ASN A 364 0.15 -1.75 25.41
N GLU A 365 0.87 -0.76 24.87
CA GLU A 365 0.43 0.59 24.47
C GLU A 365 -0.10 1.45 25.63
N ASP A 366 0.41 1.26 26.85
CA ASP A 366 -0.01 2.02 28.04
C ASP A 366 0.78 3.33 28.26
N GLY A 367 1.77 3.59 27.42
CA GLY A 367 2.62 4.77 27.44
C GLY A 367 3.89 4.62 28.28
N GLY A 368 4.18 3.42 28.78
CA GLY A 368 5.42 3.10 29.49
C GLY A 368 6.07 1.81 28.98
N VAL A 369 7.40 1.77 28.96
CA VAL A 369 8.15 0.52 28.74
C VAL A 369 8.49 -0.08 30.10
N THR A 370 7.79 -1.15 30.47
CA THR A 370 7.89 -1.83 31.75
C THR A 370 7.83 -3.34 31.59
N PHE A 371 7.85 -4.08 32.70
CA PHE A 371 7.70 -5.54 32.65
C PHE A 371 6.33 -6.00 32.13
N ASP A 372 5.32 -5.12 32.13
CA ASP A 372 3.98 -5.43 31.61
C ASP A 372 3.97 -5.55 30.07
N ASP A 373 5.07 -5.19 29.39
CA ASP A 373 5.25 -5.33 27.96
C ASP A 373 5.83 -6.68 27.50
N ILE A 374 6.35 -7.50 28.44
CA ILE A 374 7.00 -8.77 28.08
C ILE A 374 6.02 -9.74 27.42
N ASP A 375 4.85 -9.95 28.02
CA ASP A 375 3.88 -10.91 27.49
C ASP A 375 3.34 -10.48 26.11
N PRO A 376 3.00 -9.19 25.88
CA PRO A 376 2.69 -8.67 24.55
C PRO A 376 3.86 -8.75 23.57
N PHE A 377 5.10 -8.45 23.98
CA PHE A 377 6.28 -8.59 23.14
C PHE A 377 6.50 -10.04 22.66
N VAL A 378 6.41 -11.01 23.58
CA VAL A 378 6.52 -12.44 23.24
C VAL A 378 5.42 -12.88 22.26
N ALA A 379 4.23 -12.26 22.32
CA ALA A 379 3.16 -12.52 21.37
C ALA A 379 3.44 -11.96 19.96
N LEU A 380 4.33 -10.96 19.84
CA LEU A 380 4.73 -10.33 18.59
C LEU A 380 5.88 -11.08 17.88
N ILE A 381 6.64 -11.92 18.59
CA ILE A 381 7.74 -12.71 18.00
C ILE A 381 7.23 -13.65 16.89
N GLY A 382 7.79 -13.50 15.70
CA GLY A 382 7.53 -14.31 14.51
C GLY A 382 6.30 -13.90 13.69
N GLN A 383 5.81 -12.67 13.87
CA GLN A 383 4.62 -12.15 13.16
C GLN A 383 4.88 -11.65 11.74
#